data_AF-A0A061D1V4-F1
#
_entry.id   AF-A0A061D1V4-F1
#
_cell.length_a   1.000
_cell.length_b   1.000
_cell.length_c   1.000
_cell.angle_alpha   90.00
_cell.angle_beta   90.00
_cell.angle_gamma   90.00
#
_symmetry.space_group_name_H-M   'P 1'
#
loop_
_entity.id
_entity.type
_entity.pdbx_description
1 polymer ?
#
loop_
_entity_poly.entity_id
_entity_poly.type
_entity_poly.pdbx_seq_one_letter_code
_entity_poly.pdbx_strand_id
1 'polypeptide(L)'
;MYDPQRKRDTLAEFRIHCDLMTDEFTSEFCNLDPKRQSQVLRQLNGRIKRVDMTQLLWLRRSCAMPCVDMIYILIAILVGWTNKDNESTVGTAPLIASDFMYNTLTDRMSQESFYDKVIMTQLKQKTYQLVVDTYDAISACKIKSRVFGTHKVLFATLFPKHAVEHIDELRFLGFMISSLHSRGNSDEGFCRVLVFVRNPDAEETLAYGYSPEVSGNFPDIWPLVFSSIAHDDTTFVFDVFRPTCLDIRSDDVESAKNRIADRLRIALEAKQVSYFASNDVHSDEEASFVGSDEGTEESQ
;
A
#
# COMPACT_ATOMS: atom_id res chain seq x y z
N MET A 1 15.72 -1.10 -1.66
CA MET A 1 14.66 -0.10 -1.93
C MET A 1 14.99 0.66 -3.20
N TYR A 2 14.21 0.43 -4.26
CA TYR A 2 14.27 1.20 -5.52
C TYR A 2 13.95 2.68 -5.24
N ASP A 3 14.61 3.57 -5.95
CA ASP A 3 14.34 5.02 -5.97
C ASP A 3 14.65 5.46 -7.40
N PRO A 4 13.69 5.98 -8.16
CA PRO A 4 13.87 6.33 -9.57
C PRO A 4 14.88 7.48 -9.78
N GLN A 5 15.31 8.18 -8.72
CA GLN A 5 16.42 9.14 -8.76
C GLN A 5 17.77 8.54 -8.31
N ARG A 6 17.82 7.27 -7.86
CA ARG A 6 19.09 6.62 -7.48
C ARG A 6 19.97 6.38 -8.70
N LYS A 7 21.09 7.09 -8.75
CA LYS A 7 22.24 6.70 -9.60
C LYS A 7 22.80 5.37 -9.09
N ARG A 8 23.24 4.48 -10.00
CA ARG A 8 23.90 3.20 -9.65
C ARG A 8 25.06 3.38 -8.66
N ASP A 9 25.72 4.53 -8.70
CA ASP A 9 26.83 4.91 -7.82
C ASP A 9 26.43 4.93 -6.32
N THR A 10 25.16 5.13 -6.00
CA THR A 10 24.67 5.21 -4.60
C THR A 10 24.73 3.89 -3.82
N LEU A 11 24.59 2.73 -4.48
CA LEU A 11 24.73 1.42 -3.81
C LEU A 11 26.20 1.10 -3.53
N ALA A 12 27.10 1.46 -4.45
CA ALA A 12 28.53 1.33 -4.26
C ALA A 12 29.03 2.28 -3.15
N GLU A 13 28.56 3.53 -3.13
CA GLU A 13 28.80 4.47 -2.05
C GLU A 13 28.27 3.98 -0.70
N PHE A 14 27.13 3.30 -0.69
CA PHE A 14 26.56 2.73 0.53
C PHE A 14 27.37 1.55 1.05
N ARG A 15 27.83 0.67 0.14
CA ARG A 15 28.77 -0.42 0.45
C ARG A 15 30.07 0.13 1.04
N ILE A 16 30.66 1.14 0.39
CA ILE A 16 31.88 1.81 0.85
C ILE A 16 31.67 2.48 2.21
N HIS A 17 30.54 3.17 2.41
CA HIS A 17 30.20 3.82 3.68
C HIS A 17 30.05 2.82 4.83
N CYS A 18 29.50 1.63 4.54
CA CYS A 18 29.35 0.56 5.50
C CYS A 18 30.62 -0.29 5.68
N ASP A 19 31.71 0.05 4.95
CA ASP A 19 32.97 -0.70 4.92
C ASP A 19 32.79 -2.21 4.63
N LEU A 20 31.86 -2.51 3.71
CA LEU A 20 31.53 -3.88 3.33
C LEU A 20 32.30 -4.31 2.09
N MET A 21 32.90 -5.50 2.16
CA MET A 21 33.43 -6.17 0.98
C MET A 21 32.29 -6.58 0.04
N THR A 22 32.60 -6.86 -1.23
CA THR A 22 31.57 -7.14 -2.24
C THR A 22 30.80 -8.44 -1.93
N ASP A 23 31.50 -9.46 -1.44
CA ASP A 23 30.95 -10.72 -0.94
C ASP A 23 30.09 -10.50 0.31
N GLU A 24 30.58 -9.70 1.26
CA GLU A 24 29.82 -9.35 2.47
C GLU A 24 28.53 -8.58 2.13
N PHE A 25 28.59 -7.65 1.19
CA PHE A 25 27.45 -6.82 0.75
C PHE A 25 26.35 -7.62 0.04
N THR A 26 26.72 -8.73 -0.58
CA THR A 26 25.78 -9.61 -1.32
C THR A 26 25.33 -10.82 -0.49
N SER A 27 25.98 -11.08 0.65
CA SER A 27 25.64 -12.15 1.59
C SER A 27 24.46 -11.80 2.50
N GLU A 28 23.86 -12.82 3.14
CA GLU A 28 22.85 -12.58 4.17
C GLU A 28 23.46 -11.81 5.36
N PHE A 29 22.76 -10.77 5.82
CA PHE A 29 23.26 -9.91 6.92
C PHE A 29 23.59 -10.70 8.20
N CYS A 30 22.85 -11.78 8.48
CA CYS A 30 23.08 -12.65 9.62
C CYS A 30 24.38 -13.47 9.53
N ASN A 31 24.97 -13.62 8.34
CA ASN A 31 26.25 -14.31 8.14
C ASN A 31 27.45 -13.42 8.47
N LEU A 32 27.26 -12.10 8.60
CA LEU A 32 28.30 -11.20 9.07
C LEU A 32 28.60 -11.45 10.55
N ASP A 33 29.84 -11.23 10.97
CA ASP A 33 30.19 -11.28 12.39
C ASP A 33 29.33 -10.30 13.22
N PRO A 34 28.90 -10.64 14.46
CA PRO A 34 28.05 -9.76 15.27
C PRO A 34 28.61 -8.35 15.48
N LYS A 35 29.93 -8.21 15.53
CA LYS A 35 30.62 -6.91 15.60
C LYS A 35 30.44 -6.11 14.31
N ARG A 36 30.57 -6.75 13.14
CA ARG A 36 30.32 -6.13 11.83
C ARG A 36 28.85 -5.77 11.66
N GLN A 37 27.92 -6.66 12.03
CA GLN A 37 26.49 -6.34 12.03
C GLN A 37 26.17 -5.07 12.82
N SER A 38 26.74 -4.96 14.04
CA SER A 38 26.55 -3.79 14.90
C SER A 38 27.15 -2.51 14.30
N GLN A 39 28.32 -2.61 13.67
CA GLN A 39 28.99 -1.50 12.99
C GLN A 39 28.17 -0.98 11.81
N VAL A 40 27.72 -1.88 10.92
CA VAL A 40 26.87 -1.54 9.78
C VAL A 40 25.62 -0.83 10.27
N LEU A 41 24.88 -1.41 11.23
CA LEU A 41 23.66 -0.78 11.78
C LEU A 41 23.93 0.63 12.34
N ARG A 42 25.07 0.86 13.00
CA ARG A 42 25.44 2.18 13.51
C ARG A 42 25.70 3.18 12.37
N GLN A 43 26.44 2.76 11.34
CA GLN A 43 26.74 3.59 10.17
C GLN A 43 25.47 3.91 9.36
N LEU A 44 24.51 2.98 9.30
CA LEU A 44 23.19 3.18 8.71
C LEU A 44 22.37 4.22 9.47
N ASN A 45 22.37 4.16 10.79
CA ASN A 45 21.63 5.11 11.63
C ASN A 45 22.11 6.55 11.50
N GLY A 46 23.40 6.74 11.21
CA GLY A 46 23.95 8.07 10.95
C GLY A 46 23.47 8.69 9.64
N ARG A 47 22.97 7.89 8.68
CA ARG A 47 22.61 8.34 7.31
C ARG A 47 21.11 8.27 7.03
N ILE A 48 20.38 7.36 7.68
CA ILE A 48 18.94 7.16 7.52
C ILE A 48 18.26 7.64 8.81
N LYS A 49 17.50 8.74 8.75
CA LYS A 49 16.57 9.10 9.83
C LYS A 49 15.59 7.94 10.01
N ARG A 50 15.74 7.19 11.10
CA ARG A 50 14.76 6.17 11.47
C ARG A 50 13.45 6.87 11.81
N VAL A 51 12.35 6.40 11.24
CA VAL A 51 11.04 6.64 11.82
C VAL A 51 10.91 5.63 12.94
N ASP A 52 10.90 6.09 14.19
CA ASP A 52 10.71 5.22 15.34
C ASP A 52 9.31 4.60 15.27
N MET A 53 9.24 3.37 14.75
CA MET A 53 8.08 2.51 14.91
C MET A 53 8.26 1.76 16.23
N THR A 54 7.25 1.80 17.08
CA THR A 54 7.21 1.03 18.33
C THR A 54 7.41 -0.45 18.04
N GLN A 55 8.59 -0.97 18.34
CA GLN A 55 8.80 -2.42 18.39
C GLN A 55 8.17 -2.92 19.68
N LEU A 56 7.26 -3.89 19.57
CA LEU A 56 6.85 -4.70 20.72
C LEU A 56 8.07 -5.51 21.17
N LEU A 57 8.86 -4.92 22.07
CA LEU A 57 9.99 -5.54 22.74
C LEU A 57 9.46 -6.53 23.78
N TRP A 58 9.07 -7.71 23.31
CA TRP A 58 8.96 -8.87 24.18
C TRP A 58 10.21 -9.74 23.98
N LEU A 59 10.82 -10.09 25.11
CA LEU A 59 12.15 -10.67 25.24
C LEU A 59 12.40 -11.88 24.32
N ARG A 60 13.64 -11.97 23.82
CA ARG A 60 14.30 -13.11 23.12
C ARG A 60 13.60 -14.48 23.26
N ARG A 61 13.33 -15.19 22.14
CA ARG A 61 13.81 -16.56 21.77
C ARG A 61 13.03 -17.20 20.58
N SER A 62 13.65 -18.27 20.02
CA SER A 62 13.31 -19.20 18.92
C SER A 62 13.22 -18.73 17.46
N CYS A 63 12.56 -17.62 17.12
CA CYS A 63 12.68 -17.05 15.77
C CYS A 63 12.45 -15.54 15.83
N ALA A 64 13.52 -14.75 15.74
CA ALA A 64 13.43 -13.29 15.78
C ALA A 64 12.93 -12.74 14.44
N MET A 65 11.70 -13.11 14.05
CA MET A 65 11.06 -12.57 12.87
C MET A 65 10.37 -11.25 13.24
N PRO A 66 10.79 -10.11 12.66
CA PRO A 66 10.11 -8.83 12.82
C PRO A 66 8.62 -8.91 12.43
N CYS A 67 7.76 -8.15 13.10
CA CYS A 67 6.32 -8.09 12.77
C CYS A 67 6.06 -7.68 11.31
N VAL A 68 6.94 -6.85 10.74
CA VAL A 68 6.86 -6.44 9.33
C VAL A 68 7.11 -7.62 8.39
N ASP A 69 8.06 -8.50 8.72
CA ASP A 69 8.35 -9.69 7.90
C ASP A 69 7.19 -10.68 7.92
N MET A 70 6.47 -10.81 9.04
CA MET A 70 5.22 -11.57 9.11
C MET A 70 4.18 -11.07 8.13
N ILE A 71 3.99 -9.75 8.03
CA ILE A 71 3.02 -9.17 7.09
C ILE A 71 3.39 -9.53 5.65
N TYR A 72 4.67 -9.41 5.28
CA TYR A 72 5.12 -9.79 3.93
C TYR A 72 4.91 -11.28 3.64
N ILE A 73 5.20 -12.15 4.61
CA ILE A 73 4.97 -13.59 4.47
C ILE A 73 3.47 -13.89 4.33
N LEU A 74 2.60 -13.22 5.09
CA LEU A 74 1.16 -13.38 4.97
C LEU A 74 0.65 -12.99 3.58
N ILE A 75 1.11 -11.85 3.05
CA ILE A 75 0.77 -11.44 1.69
C ILE A 75 1.23 -12.52 0.70
N ALA A 76 2.45 -13.04 0.85
CA ALA A 76 2.96 -14.10 -0.02
C ALA A 76 2.20 -15.42 0.08
N ILE A 77 1.68 -15.78 1.26
CA ILE A 77 0.78 -16.92 1.42
C ILE A 77 -0.56 -16.66 0.73
N LEU A 78 -1.14 -15.48 0.95
CA LEU A 78 -2.48 -15.11 0.45
C LEU A 78 -2.55 -14.95 -1.07
N VAL A 79 -1.48 -14.45 -1.69
CA VAL A 79 -1.32 -14.43 -3.16
C VAL A 79 -1.28 -15.86 -3.73
N GLY A 80 -0.92 -16.84 -2.91
CA GLY A 80 -0.79 -18.23 -3.32
C GLY A 80 0.47 -18.48 -4.13
N TRP A 81 0.80 -19.76 -4.31
CA TRP A 81 1.93 -20.22 -5.11
C TRP A 81 1.58 -21.52 -5.83
N THR A 82 2.40 -21.87 -6.80
CA THR A 82 2.39 -23.21 -7.39
C THR A 82 3.11 -24.19 -6.48
N ASN A 83 2.44 -25.29 -6.13
CA ASN A 83 3.06 -26.39 -5.41
C ASN A 83 3.96 -27.22 -6.35
N LYS A 84 4.58 -28.30 -5.84
CA LYS A 84 5.43 -29.19 -6.64
C LYS A 84 4.68 -29.91 -7.76
N ASP A 85 3.37 -30.07 -7.60
CA ASP A 85 2.46 -30.71 -8.55
C ASP A 85 1.82 -29.69 -9.52
N ASN A 86 2.32 -28.44 -9.53
CA ASN A 86 1.83 -27.30 -10.31
C ASN A 86 0.38 -26.89 -10.00
N GLU A 87 -0.17 -27.30 -8.87
CA GLU A 87 -1.47 -26.83 -8.40
C GLU A 87 -1.32 -25.50 -7.68
N SER A 88 -2.28 -24.60 -7.93
CA SER A 88 -2.35 -23.30 -7.27
C SER A 88 -2.87 -23.43 -5.84
N THR A 89 -2.14 -22.88 -4.87
CA THR A 89 -2.58 -22.87 -3.47
C THR A 89 -3.57 -21.74 -3.14
N VAL A 90 -3.91 -20.87 -4.10
CA VAL A 90 -4.79 -19.69 -3.90
C VAL A 90 -6.09 -20.05 -3.18
N GLY A 91 -6.75 -21.15 -3.59
CA GLY A 91 -8.02 -21.57 -2.96
C GLY A 91 -7.90 -22.02 -1.50
N THR A 92 -6.70 -22.45 -1.08
CA THR A 92 -6.40 -22.89 0.28
C THR A 92 -5.60 -21.87 1.10
N ALA A 93 -5.19 -20.76 0.46
CA ALA A 93 -4.31 -19.76 1.04
C ALA A 93 -4.81 -19.18 2.37
N PRO A 94 -6.12 -18.89 2.58
CA PRO A 94 -6.60 -18.41 3.87
C PRO A 94 -6.37 -19.40 5.02
N LEU A 95 -6.53 -20.70 4.75
CA LEU A 95 -6.29 -21.75 5.74
C LEU A 95 -4.80 -21.83 6.11
N ILE A 96 -3.93 -21.79 5.10
CA ILE A 96 -2.47 -21.79 5.28
C ILE A 96 -2.03 -20.54 6.06
N ALA A 97 -2.58 -19.37 5.76
CA ALA A 97 -2.27 -18.12 6.46
C ALA A 97 -2.73 -18.17 7.93
N SER A 98 -3.91 -18.74 8.20
CA SER A 98 -4.42 -18.93 9.56
C SER A 98 -3.55 -19.90 10.36
N ASP A 99 -3.15 -21.04 9.78
CA ASP A 99 -2.26 -22.01 10.40
C ASP A 99 -0.87 -21.39 10.67
N PHE A 100 -0.35 -20.62 9.71
CA PHE A 100 0.89 -19.84 9.88
C PHE A 100 0.81 -18.87 11.06
N MET A 101 -0.26 -18.10 11.18
CA MET A 101 -0.46 -17.17 12.29
C MET A 101 -0.59 -17.90 13.63
N TYR A 102 -1.43 -18.95 13.67
CA TYR A 102 -1.65 -19.72 14.88
C TYR A 102 -0.36 -20.35 15.38
N ASN A 103 0.39 -21.03 14.52
CA ASN A 103 1.65 -21.68 14.88
C ASN A 103 2.73 -20.64 15.25
N THR A 104 2.79 -19.49 14.58
CA THR A 104 3.72 -18.41 14.96
C THR A 104 3.39 -17.82 16.34
N LEU A 105 2.10 -17.67 16.67
CA LEU A 105 1.66 -17.24 18.00
C LEU A 105 1.97 -18.31 19.05
N THR A 106 1.70 -19.57 18.76
CA THR A 106 1.97 -20.69 19.66
C THR A 106 3.48 -20.84 19.89
N ASP A 107 4.33 -20.72 18.87
CA ASP A 107 5.80 -20.71 18.99
C ASP A 107 6.28 -19.65 19.99
N ARG A 108 5.68 -18.45 19.92
CA ARG A 108 6.01 -17.32 20.80
C ARG A 108 5.55 -17.56 22.24
N MET A 109 4.45 -18.27 22.44
CA MET A 109 3.86 -18.53 23.76
C MET A 109 4.44 -19.78 24.45
N SER A 110 4.74 -20.83 23.68
CA SER A 110 5.12 -22.15 24.18
C SER A 110 6.63 -22.41 24.18
N GLN A 111 7.43 -21.59 23.48
CA GLN A 111 8.87 -21.80 23.27
C GLN A 111 9.24 -23.08 22.49
N GLU A 112 8.26 -23.80 21.95
CA GLU A 112 8.47 -24.87 20.97
C GLU A 112 8.45 -24.26 19.56
N SER A 113 9.14 -24.88 18.60
CA SER A 113 9.14 -24.41 17.20
C SER A 113 8.36 -25.39 16.34
N PHE A 114 7.17 -24.98 15.91
CA PHE A 114 6.26 -25.78 15.09
C PHE A 114 6.67 -25.81 13.61
N TYR A 115 7.36 -24.76 13.12
CA TYR A 115 7.87 -24.74 11.76
C TYR A 115 9.34 -25.20 11.67
N ASP A 116 9.56 -26.25 10.88
CA ASP A 116 10.90 -26.64 10.45
C ASP A 116 11.60 -25.47 9.74
N LYS A 117 12.92 -25.35 9.96
CA LYS A 117 13.80 -24.40 9.26
C LYS A 117 13.60 -24.46 7.75
N VAL A 118 13.31 -25.64 7.19
CA VAL A 118 13.06 -25.82 5.75
C VAL A 118 11.82 -25.03 5.30
N ILE A 119 10.71 -25.10 6.03
CA ILE A 119 9.47 -24.39 5.69
C ILE A 119 9.69 -22.88 5.77
N MET A 120 10.35 -22.42 6.84
CA MET A 120 10.66 -21.00 7.00
C MET A 120 11.60 -20.47 5.90
N THR A 121 12.57 -21.26 5.46
CA THR A 121 13.44 -20.89 4.35
C THR A 121 12.65 -20.78 3.04
N GLN A 122 11.75 -21.72 2.76
CA GLN A 122 10.89 -21.66 1.57
C GLN A 122 9.98 -20.43 1.60
N LEU A 123 9.31 -20.14 2.73
CA LEU A 123 8.46 -18.96 2.88
C LEU A 123 9.25 -17.67 2.67
N LYS A 124 10.47 -17.56 3.24
CA LYS A 124 11.35 -16.40 3.04
C LYS A 124 11.74 -16.23 1.57
N GLN A 125 12.13 -17.31 0.89
CA GLN A 125 12.49 -17.26 -0.53
C GLN A 125 11.30 -16.83 -1.40
N LYS A 126 10.10 -17.37 -1.14
CA LYS A 126 8.87 -16.99 -1.86
C LYS A 126 8.49 -15.54 -1.59
N THR A 127 8.57 -15.09 -0.35
CA THR A 127 8.30 -13.70 0.05
C THR A 127 9.28 -12.74 -0.60
N TYR A 128 10.58 -13.09 -0.60
CA TYR A 128 11.60 -12.31 -1.28
C TYR A 128 11.31 -12.21 -2.78
N GLN A 129 10.98 -13.32 -3.43
CA GLN A 129 10.65 -13.35 -4.84
C GLN A 129 9.45 -12.46 -5.16
N LEU A 130 8.35 -12.57 -4.39
CA LEU A 130 7.18 -11.71 -4.55
C LEU A 130 7.54 -10.22 -4.47
N VAL A 131 8.33 -9.84 -3.47
CA VAL A 131 8.75 -8.45 -3.27
C VAL A 131 9.62 -7.99 -4.45
N VAL A 132 10.56 -8.81 -4.93
CA VAL A 132 11.40 -8.48 -6.09
C VAL A 132 10.54 -8.31 -7.35
N ASP A 133 9.63 -9.25 -7.64
CA ASP A 133 8.77 -9.18 -8.83
C ASP A 133 7.84 -7.95 -8.78
N THR A 134 7.33 -7.61 -7.59
CA THR A 134 6.57 -6.37 -7.34
C THR A 134 7.41 -5.14 -7.69
N TYR A 135 8.65 -5.07 -7.21
CA TYR A 135 9.55 -3.95 -7.50
C TYR A 135 9.91 -3.87 -8.99
N ASP A 136 10.20 -5.00 -9.62
CA ASP A 136 10.50 -5.07 -11.04
C ASP A 136 9.31 -4.52 -11.86
N ALA A 137 8.09 -4.94 -11.54
CA ALA A 137 6.87 -4.47 -12.18
C ALA A 137 6.68 -2.95 -12.03
N ILE A 138 6.89 -2.40 -10.83
CA ILE A 138 6.84 -0.95 -10.58
C ILE A 138 7.94 -0.23 -11.37
N SER A 139 9.16 -0.77 -11.37
CA SER A 139 10.32 -0.12 -12.01
C SER A 139 10.21 -0.06 -13.54
N ALA A 140 9.54 -1.04 -14.14
CA ALA A 140 9.30 -1.11 -15.58
C ALA A 140 8.14 -0.20 -16.02
N CYS A 141 7.27 0.23 -15.11
CA CYS A 141 6.09 1.00 -15.44
C CYS A 141 6.37 2.51 -15.56
N LYS A 142 5.68 3.16 -16.50
CA LYS A 142 5.67 4.63 -16.59
C LYS A 142 4.59 5.17 -15.66
N ILE A 143 5.01 5.78 -14.54
CA ILE A 143 4.12 6.48 -13.63
C ILE A 143 3.87 7.89 -14.17
N LYS A 144 2.61 8.22 -14.45
CA LYS A 144 2.18 9.57 -14.85
C LYS A 144 1.47 10.23 -13.68
N SER A 145 1.71 11.50 -13.42
CA SER A 145 0.93 12.28 -12.46
C SER A 145 -0.05 13.20 -13.17
N ARG A 146 -1.30 13.27 -12.70
CA ARG A 146 -2.26 14.31 -13.07
C ARG A 146 -2.75 15.04 -11.83
N VAL A 147 -3.07 16.33 -11.98
CA VAL A 147 -3.61 17.16 -10.90
C VAL A 147 -5.08 17.42 -11.19
N PHE A 148 -5.93 17.17 -10.20
CA PHE A 148 -7.37 17.42 -10.22
C PHE A 148 -7.70 18.36 -9.06
N GLY A 149 -7.88 19.64 -9.34
CA GLY A 149 -7.98 20.67 -8.30
C GLY A 149 -6.72 20.71 -7.44
N THR A 150 -6.87 20.48 -6.13
CA THR A 150 -5.75 20.40 -5.17
C THR A 150 -5.17 18.99 -5.02
N HIS A 151 -5.75 17.99 -5.67
CA HIS A 151 -5.35 16.59 -5.49
C HIS A 151 -4.48 16.11 -6.65
N LYS A 152 -3.25 15.67 -6.32
CA LYS A 152 -2.39 14.95 -7.24
C LYS A 152 -2.72 13.46 -7.20
N VAL A 153 -2.87 12.86 -8.39
CA VAL A 153 -3.16 11.44 -8.57
C VAL A 153 -2.12 10.82 -9.50
N LEU A 154 -1.58 9.69 -9.09
CA LEU A 154 -0.62 8.91 -9.86
C LEU A 154 -1.34 7.84 -10.67
N PHE A 155 -0.98 7.68 -11.93
CA PHE A 155 -1.51 6.68 -12.84
C PHE A 155 -0.36 5.75 -13.23
N ALA A 156 -0.54 4.45 -12.98
CA ALA A 156 0.43 3.43 -13.33
C ALA A 156 -0.24 2.33 -14.15
N THR A 157 0.47 1.74 -15.11
CA THR A 157 0.02 0.53 -15.81
C THR A 157 1.08 -0.55 -15.63
N LEU A 158 0.71 -1.63 -14.96
CA LEU A 158 1.57 -2.74 -14.59
C LEU A 158 1.29 -3.94 -15.49
N PHE A 159 2.38 -4.66 -15.81
CA PHE A 159 2.38 -5.91 -16.55
C PHE A 159 3.12 -6.95 -15.68
N PRO A 160 2.47 -7.45 -14.61
CA PRO A 160 3.11 -8.39 -13.70
C PRO A 160 3.41 -9.73 -14.38
N LYS A 161 4.39 -10.47 -13.84
CA LYS A 161 4.74 -11.82 -14.32
C LYS A 161 3.78 -12.90 -13.82
N HIS A 162 3.07 -12.62 -12.72
CA HIS A 162 2.03 -13.47 -12.13
C HIS A 162 0.71 -12.70 -12.05
N ALA A 163 -0.40 -13.41 -11.85
CA ALA A 163 -1.69 -12.77 -11.66
C ALA A 163 -1.72 -12.00 -10.32
N VAL A 164 -1.91 -10.69 -10.41
CA VAL A 164 -2.05 -9.78 -9.27
C VAL A 164 -3.52 -9.42 -9.13
N GLU A 165 -4.20 -10.12 -8.23
CA GLU A 165 -5.64 -9.97 -7.99
C GLU A 165 -5.98 -9.80 -6.50
N HIS A 166 -5.08 -10.29 -5.63
CA HIS A 166 -5.30 -10.25 -4.19
C HIS A 166 -5.22 -8.82 -3.67
N ILE A 167 -6.21 -8.42 -2.86
CA ILE A 167 -6.37 -7.03 -2.41
C ILE A 167 -5.17 -6.52 -1.59
N ASP A 168 -4.55 -7.39 -0.79
CA ASP A 168 -3.39 -7.01 0.02
C ASP A 168 -2.14 -6.76 -0.83
N GLU A 169 -1.97 -7.51 -1.92
CA GLU A 169 -0.89 -7.27 -2.87
C GLU A 169 -1.10 -5.96 -3.64
N LEU A 170 -2.33 -5.72 -4.12
CA LEU A 170 -2.72 -4.47 -4.76
C LEU A 170 -2.50 -3.26 -3.82
N ARG A 171 -2.90 -3.40 -2.55
CA ARG A 171 -2.66 -2.38 -1.52
C ARG A 171 -1.17 -2.14 -1.30
N PHE A 172 -0.37 -3.20 -1.26
CA PHE A 172 1.08 -3.09 -1.15
C PHE A 172 1.68 -2.36 -2.37
N LEU A 173 1.25 -2.67 -3.59
CA LEU A 173 1.63 -1.97 -4.82
C LEU A 173 1.29 -0.48 -4.77
N GLY A 174 0.05 -0.14 -4.41
CA GLY A 174 -0.42 1.24 -4.28
C GLY A 174 0.38 2.03 -3.25
N PHE A 175 0.61 1.44 -2.07
CA PHE A 175 1.46 2.02 -1.03
C PHE A 175 2.88 2.26 -1.53
N MET A 176 3.48 1.28 -2.19
CA MET A 176 4.84 1.37 -2.72
C MET A 176 4.96 2.49 -3.76
N ILE A 177 4.05 2.56 -4.73
CA ILE A 177 4.04 3.61 -5.77
C ILE A 177 3.90 4.99 -5.13
N SER A 178 2.92 5.17 -4.21
CA SER A 178 2.71 6.44 -3.52
C SER A 178 3.93 6.85 -2.69
N SER A 179 4.54 5.90 -1.97
CA SER A 179 5.68 6.16 -1.10
C SER A 179 6.93 6.52 -1.89
N LEU A 180 7.20 5.83 -3.00
CA LEU A 180 8.33 6.11 -3.87
C LEU A 180 8.24 7.50 -4.49
N HIS A 181 7.04 7.90 -4.92
CA HIS A 181 6.82 9.23 -5.46
C HIS A 181 6.98 10.32 -4.38
N SER A 182 6.37 10.15 -3.20
CA SER A 182 6.48 11.10 -2.10
C SER A 182 7.93 11.32 -1.62
N ARG A 183 8.73 10.26 -1.56
CA ARG A 183 10.15 10.37 -1.21
C ARG A 183 10.98 11.15 -2.24
N GLY A 184 10.59 11.10 -3.51
CA GLY A 184 11.21 11.90 -4.57
C GLY A 184 10.82 13.38 -4.53
N ASN A 185 9.77 13.74 -3.79
CA ASN A 185 9.26 15.11 -3.69
C ASN A 185 8.64 15.37 -2.31
N SER A 186 9.48 15.68 -1.33
CA SER A 186 9.11 15.75 0.10
C SER A 186 7.99 16.73 0.43
N ASP A 187 7.77 17.72 -0.44
CA ASP A 187 6.80 18.80 -0.22
C ASP A 187 5.37 18.39 -0.58
N GLU A 188 5.17 17.28 -1.32
CA GLU A 188 3.88 16.89 -1.89
C GLU A 188 3.12 15.80 -1.09
N GLY A 189 3.72 15.22 -0.05
CA GLY A 189 3.08 14.17 0.76
C GLY A 189 2.72 12.90 -0.02
N PHE A 190 1.91 12.01 0.57
CA PHE A 190 1.43 10.80 -0.09
C PHE A 190 0.28 11.13 -1.08
N CYS A 191 0.27 10.48 -2.24
CA CYS A 191 -0.68 10.76 -3.32
C CYS A 191 -1.63 9.57 -3.52
N ARG A 192 -2.85 9.83 -4.01
CA ARG A 192 -3.72 8.75 -4.50
C ARG A 192 -3.08 8.08 -5.72
N VAL A 193 -3.28 6.78 -5.88
CA VAL A 193 -2.74 6.00 -6.99
C VAL A 193 -3.85 5.23 -7.67
N LEU A 194 -3.94 5.33 -8.99
CA LEU A 194 -4.75 4.46 -9.83
C LEU A 194 -3.82 3.53 -10.61
N VAL A 195 -3.93 2.24 -10.33
CA VAL A 195 -3.12 1.20 -10.94
C VAL A 195 -3.97 0.41 -11.92
N PHE A 196 -3.52 0.31 -13.17
CA PHE A 196 -4.09 -0.59 -14.16
C PHE A 196 -3.21 -1.83 -14.25
N VAL A 197 -3.75 -2.99 -13.92
CA VAL A 197 -3.03 -4.27 -13.93
C VAL A 197 -3.52 -5.08 -15.12
N ARG A 198 -2.58 -5.45 -15.99
CA ARG A 198 -2.84 -6.41 -17.07
C ARG A 198 -2.22 -7.75 -16.68
N ASN A 199 -3.02 -8.60 -16.07
CA ASN A 199 -2.57 -9.91 -15.62
C ASN A 199 -2.19 -10.80 -16.82
N PRO A 200 -1.21 -11.70 -16.64
CA PRO A 200 -0.93 -12.72 -17.65
C PRO A 200 -2.20 -13.56 -17.86
N ASP A 201 -2.47 -13.91 -19.12
CA ASP A 201 -3.58 -14.77 -19.54
C ASP A 201 -5.00 -14.24 -19.25
N ALA A 202 -5.14 -13.01 -18.73
CA ALA A 202 -6.42 -12.33 -18.57
C ALA A 202 -6.75 -11.46 -19.79
N GLU A 203 -7.98 -11.58 -20.31
CA GLU A 203 -8.48 -10.67 -21.37
C GLU A 203 -8.87 -9.30 -20.80
N GLU A 204 -9.25 -9.26 -19.52
CA GLU A 204 -9.71 -8.06 -18.83
C GLU A 204 -8.54 -7.28 -18.19
N THR A 205 -8.68 -5.96 -18.09
CA THR A 205 -7.74 -5.11 -17.32
C THR A 205 -8.35 -4.77 -15.97
N LEU A 206 -7.65 -5.09 -14.88
CA LEU A 206 -8.05 -4.71 -13.54
C LEU A 206 -7.60 -3.27 -13.25
N ALA A 207 -8.51 -2.40 -12.80
CA ALA A 207 -8.18 -1.11 -12.24
C ALA A 207 -8.31 -1.14 -10.71
N TYR A 208 -7.25 -0.72 -10.01
CA TYR A 208 -7.19 -0.66 -8.56
C TYR A 208 -6.90 0.77 -8.09
N GLY A 209 -7.72 1.25 -7.18
CA GLY A 209 -7.60 2.55 -6.56
C GLY A 209 -6.99 2.46 -5.15
N TYR A 210 -5.90 3.19 -4.93
CA TYR A 210 -5.25 3.33 -3.62
C TYR A 210 -5.36 4.76 -3.08
N SER A 211 -5.78 4.88 -1.83
CA SER A 211 -5.82 6.14 -1.07
C SER A 211 -4.91 6.00 0.16
N PRO A 212 -3.81 6.76 0.28
CA PRO A 212 -3.01 6.78 1.51
C PRO A 212 -3.77 7.45 2.66
N GLU A 213 -3.55 6.98 3.89
CA GLU A 213 -3.98 7.66 5.14
C GLU A 213 -5.44 8.17 5.12
N VAL A 214 -6.37 7.27 4.78
CA VAL A 214 -7.81 7.60 4.67
C VAL A 214 -8.30 8.28 5.95
N SER A 215 -8.84 9.49 5.79
CA SER A 215 -9.35 10.34 6.86
C SER A 215 -10.56 11.14 6.38
N GLY A 216 -11.24 11.86 7.27
CA GLY A 216 -12.38 12.73 6.88
C GLY A 216 -12.01 13.74 5.79
N ASN A 217 -10.78 14.28 5.86
CA ASN A 217 -10.28 15.31 4.93
C ASN A 217 -9.63 14.69 3.67
N PHE A 218 -9.33 13.39 3.72
CA PHE A 218 -8.79 12.62 2.61
C PHE A 218 -9.52 11.27 2.50
N PRO A 219 -10.81 11.29 2.13
CA PRO A 219 -11.62 10.08 2.12
C PRO A 219 -11.20 9.17 0.97
N ASP A 220 -11.57 7.90 1.11
CA ASP A 220 -11.45 6.96 0.00
C ASP A 220 -12.58 7.20 -1.01
N ILE A 221 -12.22 7.55 -2.24
CA ILE A 221 -13.16 7.98 -3.27
C ILE A 221 -13.37 6.94 -4.37
N TRP A 222 -12.52 5.92 -4.42
CA TRP A 222 -12.57 4.88 -5.45
C TRP A 222 -13.90 4.14 -5.51
N PRO A 223 -14.56 3.79 -4.38
CA PRO A 223 -15.87 3.16 -4.42
C PRO A 223 -16.91 4.01 -5.15
N LEU A 224 -16.91 5.33 -4.92
CA LEU A 224 -17.82 6.26 -5.59
C LEU A 224 -17.52 6.37 -7.09
N VAL A 225 -16.24 6.50 -7.46
CA VAL A 225 -15.83 6.63 -8.87
C VAL A 225 -16.15 5.35 -9.65
N PHE A 226 -15.84 4.19 -9.09
CA PHE A 226 -15.99 2.90 -9.77
C PHE A 226 -17.44 2.42 -9.83
N SER A 227 -18.23 2.61 -8.77
CA SER A 227 -19.66 2.32 -8.83
C SER A 227 -20.38 3.23 -9.84
N SER A 228 -20.04 4.53 -9.89
CA SER A 228 -20.66 5.46 -10.84
C SER A 228 -20.36 5.09 -12.28
N ILE A 229 -19.11 4.74 -12.62
CA ILE A 229 -18.78 4.40 -14.01
C ILE A 229 -19.39 3.06 -14.44
N ALA A 230 -19.42 2.06 -13.56
CA ALA A 230 -20.03 0.76 -13.84
C ALA A 230 -21.56 0.83 -13.95
N HIS A 231 -22.20 1.80 -13.27
CA HIS A 231 -23.62 2.05 -13.44
C HIS A 231 -23.94 2.60 -14.84
N ASP A 232 -23.07 3.46 -15.37
CA ASP A 232 -23.28 4.09 -16.67
C ASP A 232 -22.90 3.19 -17.84
N ASP A 233 -21.98 2.25 -17.64
CA ASP A 233 -21.41 1.44 -18.72
C ASP A 233 -21.07 0.01 -18.29
N THR A 234 -21.69 -0.94 -18.98
CA THR A 234 -21.59 -2.39 -18.74
C THR A 234 -20.23 -2.99 -19.09
N THR A 235 -19.36 -2.26 -19.78
CA THR A 235 -17.96 -2.68 -20.03
C THR A 235 -17.09 -2.62 -18.77
N PHE A 236 -17.58 -1.96 -17.71
CA PHE A 236 -16.96 -1.95 -16.40
C PHE A 236 -17.74 -2.83 -15.43
N VAL A 237 -17.05 -3.70 -14.70
CA VAL A 237 -17.65 -4.56 -13.68
C VAL A 237 -17.16 -4.13 -12.31
N PHE A 238 -18.11 -3.71 -11.49
CA PHE A 238 -17.87 -3.29 -10.12
C PHE A 238 -18.36 -4.35 -9.14
N ASP A 239 -17.46 -4.80 -8.27
CA ASP A 239 -17.75 -5.74 -7.19
C ASP A 239 -17.85 -4.98 -5.86
N VAL A 240 -19.03 -5.03 -5.24
CA VAL A 240 -19.28 -4.34 -3.96
C VAL A 240 -18.40 -4.89 -2.84
N PHE A 241 -17.96 -6.15 -2.91
CA PHE A 241 -17.05 -6.74 -1.93
C PHE A 241 -15.59 -6.31 -2.15
N ARG A 242 -15.26 -5.76 -3.31
CA ARG A 242 -13.95 -5.20 -3.66
C ARG A 242 -14.12 -3.76 -4.19
N PRO A 243 -14.55 -2.81 -3.34
CA PRO A 243 -15.00 -1.50 -3.80
C PRO A 243 -13.88 -0.59 -4.31
N THR A 244 -12.62 -0.98 -4.12
CA THR A 244 -11.43 -0.30 -4.65
C THR A 244 -10.90 -0.98 -5.92
N CYS A 245 -11.63 -1.93 -6.49
CA CYS A 245 -11.33 -2.62 -7.73
C CYS A 245 -12.44 -2.37 -8.77
N LEU A 246 -12.06 -2.40 -10.04
CA LEU A 246 -12.95 -2.29 -11.19
C LEU A 246 -12.38 -3.10 -12.34
N ASP A 247 -13.12 -4.10 -12.83
CA ASP A 247 -12.68 -4.89 -13.97
C ASP A 247 -13.12 -4.20 -15.28
N ILE A 248 -12.21 -4.07 -16.23
CA ILE A 248 -12.42 -3.38 -17.51
C ILE A 248 -12.41 -4.42 -18.63
N ARG A 249 -13.58 -4.62 -19.25
CA ARG A 249 -13.81 -5.53 -20.38
C ARG A 249 -13.66 -4.88 -21.76
N SER A 250 -13.25 -3.61 -21.81
CA SER A 250 -13.12 -2.84 -23.04
C SER A 250 -11.78 -3.12 -23.74
N ASP A 251 -11.84 -3.41 -25.04
CA ASP A 251 -10.65 -3.52 -25.90
C ASP A 251 -9.87 -2.20 -25.98
N ASP A 252 -10.58 -1.06 -25.90
CA ASP A 252 -9.96 0.27 -25.84
C ASP A 252 -9.70 0.70 -24.38
N VAL A 253 -8.55 0.25 -23.87
CA VAL A 253 -8.11 0.54 -22.50
C VAL A 253 -7.76 2.02 -22.30
N GLU A 254 -7.30 2.74 -23.31
CA GLU A 254 -6.97 4.17 -23.15
C GLU A 254 -8.23 5.04 -23.06
N SER A 255 -9.27 4.72 -23.83
CA SER A 255 -10.59 5.32 -23.65
C SER A 255 -11.16 5.03 -22.26
N ALA A 256 -11.07 3.79 -21.79
CA ALA A 256 -11.51 3.41 -20.45
C ALA A 256 -10.76 4.19 -19.35
N LYS A 257 -9.43 4.33 -19.46
CA LYS A 257 -8.61 5.14 -18.55
C LYS A 257 -9.07 6.59 -18.50
N ASN A 258 -9.37 7.20 -19.65
CA ASN A 258 -9.82 8.59 -19.72
C ASN A 258 -11.18 8.77 -19.06
N ARG A 259 -12.13 7.85 -19.26
CA ARG A 259 -13.45 7.91 -18.62
C ARG A 259 -13.38 7.78 -17.10
N ILE A 260 -12.52 6.88 -16.59
CA ILE A 260 -12.25 6.79 -15.16
C ILE A 260 -11.64 8.10 -14.64
N ALA A 261 -10.69 8.69 -15.37
CA ALA A 261 -10.08 9.97 -15.00
C ALA A 261 -11.10 11.13 -14.98
N ASP A 262 -12.06 11.15 -15.90
CA ASP A 262 -13.12 12.15 -15.93
C ASP A 262 -14.10 12.00 -14.77
N ARG A 263 -14.52 10.77 -14.45
CA ARG A 263 -15.36 10.49 -13.27
C ARG A 263 -14.62 10.81 -11.96
N LEU A 264 -13.33 10.50 -11.89
CA LEU A 264 -12.46 10.86 -10.78
C LEU A 264 -12.37 12.39 -10.59
N ARG A 265 -12.21 13.15 -11.67
CA ARG A 265 -12.20 14.62 -11.64
C ARG A 265 -13.48 15.16 -11.03
N ILE A 266 -14.65 14.70 -11.49
CA ILE A 266 -15.95 15.12 -10.98
C ILE A 266 -16.08 14.80 -9.48
N ALA A 267 -15.69 13.59 -9.06
CA ALA A 267 -15.77 13.18 -7.65
C ALA A 267 -14.90 14.05 -6.72
N LEU A 268 -13.69 14.41 -7.18
CA LEU A 268 -12.78 15.29 -6.45
C LEU A 268 -13.26 16.75 -6.41
N GLU A 269 -13.79 17.27 -7.52
CA GLU A 269 -14.36 18.63 -7.61
C GLU A 269 -15.64 18.76 -6.76
N ALA A 270 -16.55 17.78 -6.81
CA ALA A 270 -17.77 17.77 -6.00
C ALA A 270 -17.48 17.73 -4.49
N LYS A 271 -16.41 17.03 -4.08
CA LYS A 271 -15.92 17.03 -2.70
C LYS A 271 -15.44 18.41 -2.26
N GLN A 272 -14.68 19.12 -3.10
CA GLN A 272 -14.27 20.50 -2.79
C GLN A 272 -15.48 21.39 -2.54
N VAL A 273 -16.51 21.30 -3.40
CA VAL A 273 -17.76 22.08 -3.22
C VAL A 273 -18.48 21.73 -1.92
N SER A 274 -18.57 20.44 -1.56
CA SER A 274 -19.19 20.04 -0.28
C SER A 274 -18.42 20.55 0.96
N TYR A 275 -17.10 20.68 0.84
CA TYR A 275 -16.22 21.13 1.93
C TYR A 275 -16.29 22.66 2.14
N PHE A 276 -16.40 23.43 1.05
CA PHE A 276 -16.67 24.87 1.12
C PHE A 276 -18.10 25.14 1.62
N ALA A 277 -19.09 24.38 1.13
CA ALA A 277 -20.47 24.50 1.61
C ALA A 277 -20.64 24.16 3.10
N SER A 278 -19.83 23.25 3.66
CA SER A 278 -19.85 22.97 5.11
C SER A 278 -19.11 23.99 5.96
N ASN A 279 -18.17 24.74 5.38
CA ASN A 279 -17.43 25.79 6.09
C ASN A 279 -18.17 27.15 6.08
N ASP A 280 -19.04 27.40 5.11
CA ASP A 280 -19.87 28.62 5.06
C ASP A 280 -21.07 28.58 6.03
N VAL A 281 -21.39 27.44 6.64
CA VAL A 281 -22.53 27.29 7.59
C VAL A 281 -22.11 27.57 9.05
N HIS A 282 -20.87 28.02 9.29
CA HIS A 282 -20.40 28.45 10.62
C HIS A 282 -19.91 29.90 10.69
N SER A 283 -20.15 30.69 9.65
CA SER A 283 -20.09 32.15 9.75
C SER A 283 -21.48 32.72 9.51
N ASP A 284 -22.00 33.39 10.54
CA ASP A 284 -23.21 34.23 10.53
C ASP A 284 -24.56 33.50 10.72
N GLU A 285 -24.85 33.17 11.98
CA GLU A 285 -26.16 33.48 12.60
C GLU A 285 -26.11 33.34 14.14
N GLU A 286 -25.20 34.07 14.80
CA GLU A 286 -25.52 34.59 16.16
C GLU A 286 -26.28 35.91 15.97
N ALA A 287 -27.54 35.79 15.53
CA ALA A 287 -28.47 36.90 15.53
C ALA A 287 -28.87 37.19 16.98
N SER A 288 -28.43 38.37 17.43
CA SER A 288 -28.73 38.98 18.70
C SER A 288 -30.24 39.01 19.00
N PHE A 289 -30.61 38.64 20.22
CA PHE A 289 -31.85 39.10 20.82
C PHE A 289 -31.55 39.69 22.20
N VAL A 290 -31.24 40.98 22.21
CA VAL A 290 -31.25 41.83 23.40
C VAL A 290 -32.21 42.98 23.14
N GLY A 291 -33.29 43.03 23.92
CA GLY A 291 -33.93 44.28 24.34
C GLY A 291 -35.40 44.44 24.01
N SER A 292 -36.28 44.23 25.01
CA SER A 292 -37.10 45.33 25.57
C SER A 292 -37.90 44.85 26.80
N ASP A 293 -37.57 45.44 27.94
CA ASP A 293 -38.41 45.54 29.14
C ASP A 293 -39.68 46.37 28.86
N GLU A 294 -40.79 46.06 29.54
CA GLU A 294 -41.47 46.96 30.53
C GLU A 294 -42.90 46.46 30.92
N GLY A 295 -43.14 46.39 32.25
CA GLY A 295 -44.44 46.55 32.96
C GLY A 295 -45.48 45.42 32.81
N THR A 296 -46.29 45.00 33.80
CA THR A 296 -46.73 45.62 35.06
C THR A 296 -47.49 44.56 35.91
N GLU A 297 -47.40 44.71 37.23
CA GLU A 297 -48.23 44.28 38.38
C GLU A 297 -49.54 43.44 38.25
N GLU A 298 -49.72 42.58 39.29
CA GLU A 298 -50.98 42.10 39.94
C GLU A 298 -52.04 41.35 39.08
N SER A 299 -52.57 40.17 39.42
CA SER A 299 -53.16 39.73 40.69
C SER A 299 -53.72 38.30 40.57
N GLN A 300 -53.52 37.47 41.61
CA GLN A 300 -54.45 36.53 42.29
C GLN A 300 -53.70 35.41 43.02
#